data_AF-A0A3Q4HU92-F1
#
_entry.id   AF-A0A3Q4HU92-F1
#
_cell.length_a   1.000
_cell.length_b   1.000
_cell.length_c   1.000
_cell.angle_alpha   90.00
_cell.angle_beta   90.00
_cell.angle_gamma   90.00
#
_symmetry.space_group_name_H-M   'P 1'
#
loop_
_entity.id
_entity.type
_entity.pdbx_description
1 polymer ?
#
loop_
_entity_poly.entity_id
_entity_poly.type
_entity_poly.pdbx_seq_one_letter_code
_entity_poly.pdbx_strand_id
1 'polypeptide(L)'
;STPFLPPAPLLASCSVLIGYSNICTSRGVTTCQQCLAVHPSCAWCSQEFGKGASGKSRCDLKENLLKEGCSAASLEFPSSTITIQQDVPLSDKASGTAKDVTQIKPQKLHMTLRLGDAKRFTVSVKQVEDYPVDLYYLMDLSYSMNDDLARLVTLGNDLAAAMGKKTSNLHMGFGAFVDKTMSPYMYTFPSQAVSNPCYGISAQCQAQFSFKNVLSLTDKVSRFTEEVRKQQISRNRDAPEGGFDAVMQAVVCKDKIGWRPDASHLLVFTTDAKTHIALDARIAGVVQPNDGECHLDSDNLYNKSTVLDYPSLGLLTEKMTTNNINLVFAVTNEVIPIYNEYSKLIPGTTVGTLSGDSGNVIQLIEQAYAKIRSKVELELLNVPEELNLSFNATCLNGEVIPGIKSCSGLKIGDTVSNGSGIFNSILGFSGPYLLLAK
;
A
#
# COMPACT_ATOMS: atom_id res chain seq x y z
N SER A 1 -34.42 -75.10 51.58
CA SER A 1 -35.13 -74.40 52.66
C SER A 1 -34.58 -72.99 52.73
N THR A 2 -35.47 -72.01 52.70
CA THR A 2 -35.26 -70.55 52.67
C THR A 2 -34.48 -70.01 53.90
N PRO A 3 -34.02 -68.73 53.85
CA PRO A 3 -32.74 -68.21 54.36
C PRO A 3 -32.84 -67.49 55.72
N PHE A 4 -31.73 -66.95 56.26
CA PHE A 4 -31.73 -65.73 57.09
C PHE A 4 -30.35 -65.05 57.06
N LEU A 5 -30.28 -63.80 56.57
CA LEU A 5 -29.22 -62.83 56.86
C LEU A 5 -29.84 -61.43 57.05
N PRO A 6 -29.28 -60.57 57.93
CA PRO A 6 -29.93 -59.38 58.49
C PRO A 6 -29.69 -58.09 57.66
N PRO A 7 -30.33 -56.95 58.00
CA PRO A 7 -30.52 -55.83 57.07
C PRO A 7 -29.30 -54.90 56.95
N ALA A 8 -29.23 -54.22 55.80
CA ALA A 8 -28.20 -53.27 55.39
C ALA A 8 -28.21 -51.95 56.20
N PRO A 9 -27.05 -51.27 56.36
CA PRO A 9 -27.01 -49.89 56.81
C PRO A 9 -27.16 -48.91 55.63
N LEU A 10 -27.89 -47.81 55.89
CA LEU A 10 -28.14 -46.71 54.97
C LEU A 10 -26.84 -46.01 54.54
N LEU A 11 -26.66 -45.84 53.23
CA LEU A 11 -25.71 -44.90 52.65
C LEU A 11 -26.26 -43.47 52.78
N ALA A 12 -25.59 -42.64 53.58
CA ALA A 12 -25.80 -41.20 53.57
C ALA A 12 -25.18 -40.62 52.28
N SER A 13 -26.02 -40.22 51.33
CA SER A 13 -25.60 -39.42 50.17
C SER A 13 -25.07 -38.08 50.64
N CYS A 14 -23.75 -37.92 50.61
CA CYS A 14 -23.10 -36.63 50.72
C CYS A 14 -23.27 -35.91 49.38
N SER A 15 -24.31 -35.09 49.26
CA SER A 15 -24.50 -34.20 48.12
C SER A 15 -23.46 -33.08 48.19
N VAL A 16 -22.33 -33.28 47.51
CA VAL A 16 -21.40 -32.18 47.19
C VAL A 16 -22.16 -31.22 46.27
N LEU A 17 -22.45 -30.02 46.78
CA LEU A 17 -22.88 -28.89 45.97
C LEU A 17 -21.74 -28.54 45.02
N ILE A 18 -21.82 -29.04 43.78
CA ILE A 18 -20.94 -28.62 42.70
C ILE A 18 -21.31 -27.17 42.37
N GLY A 19 -20.66 -26.22 43.04
CA GLY A 19 -20.62 -24.84 42.56
C GLY A 19 -19.98 -24.86 41.19
N TYR A 20 -20.70 -24.41 40.17
CA TYR A 20 -20.22 -24.38 38.78
C TYR A 20 -19.00 -23.45 38.66
N SER A 21 -17.80 -24.01 38.82
CA SER A 21 -16.53 -23.31 38.61
C SER A 21 -16.42 -22.90 37.15
N ASN A 22 -16.05 -21.64 36.91
CA ASN A 22 -15.82 -21.10 35.57
C ASN A 22 -14.47 -20.35 35.52
N ILE A 23 -14.13 -19.82 34.35
CA ILE A 23 -12.84 -19.15 34.14
C ILE A 23 -12.63 -17.94 35.08
N CYS A 24 -13.71 -17.26 35.49
CA CYS A 24 -13.66 -16.09 36.36
C CYS A 24 -13.45 -16.45 37.83
N THR A 25 -14.05 -17.55 38.29
CA THR A 25 -14.00 -18.00 39.69
C THR A 25 -12.79 -18.88 40.00
N SER A 26 -12.26 -19.61 39.01
CA SER A 26 -11.13 -20.55 39.17
C SER A 26 -9.75 -19.89 39.29
N ARG A 27 -9.63 -18.58 39.05
CA ARG A 27 -8.35 -17.85 38.97
C ARG A 27 -7.90 -17.18 40.27
N GLY A 28 -8.69 -17.26 41.34
CA GLY A 28 -8.31 -16.72 42.66
C GLY A 28 -8.03 -15.21 42.67
N VAL A 29 -8.72 -14.44 41.81
CA VAL A 29 -8.51 -13.00 41.69
C VAL A 29 -9.00 -12.25 42.92
N THR A 30 -8.25 -11.22 43.33
CA THR A 30 -8.54 -10.46 44.57
C THR A 30 -8.92 -9.00 44.31
N THR A 31 -8.74 -8.51 43.09
CA THR A 31 -9.05 -7.12 42.70
C THR A 31 -9.93 -7.05 41.46
N CYS A 32 -10.66 -5.95 41.32
CA CYS A 32 -11.49 -5.68 40.13
C CYS A 32 -10.66 -5.72 38.84
N GLN A 33 -9.51 -5.06 38.82
CA GLN A 33 -8.63 -5.04 37.64
C GLN A 33 -8.17 -6.45 37.22
N GLN A 34 -7.75 -7.27 38.19
CA GLN A 34 -7.38 -8.67 37.91
C GLN A 34 -8.56 -9.45 37.36
N CYS A 35 -9.76 -9.30 37.94
CA CYS A 35 -10.97 -9.97 37.45
C CYS A 35 -11.28 -9.60 36.00
N LEU A 36 -11.24 -8.31 35.67
CA LEU A 36 -11.58 -7.83 34.34
C LEU A 36 -10.56 -8.24 33.28
N ALA A 37 -9.31 -8.48 33.67
CA ALA A 37 -8.22 -8.98 32.83
C ALA A 37 -8.25 -10.51 32.60
N VAL A 38 -8.99 -11.29 33.40
CA VAL A 38 -9.06 -12.76 33.23
C VAL A 38 -9.69 -13.15 31.90
N HIS A 39 -10.87 -12.62 31.61
CA HIS A 39 -11.61 -12.92 30.39
C HIS A 39 -12.70 -11.85 30.16
N PRO A 40 -13.07 -11.52 28.90
CA PRO A 40 -14.12 -10.55 28.59
C PRO A 40 -15.49 -10.87 29.20
N SER A 41 -15.77 -12.14 29.47
CA SER A 41 -17.04 -12.58 30.09
C SER A 41 -17.10 -12.35 31.60
N CYS A 42 -15.98 -12.02 32.25
CA CYS A 42 -15.95 -11.84 33.70
C CYS A 42 -16.50 -10.46 34.09
N ALA A 43 -17.24 -10.42 35.19
CA ALA A 43 -17.74 -9.21 35.81
C ALA A 43 -17.26 -9.17 37.26
N TRP A 44 -17.19 -7.98 37.83
CA TRP A 44 -16.83 -7.79 39.23
C TRP A 44 -17.97 -7.15 40.00
N CYS A 45 -18.22 -7.59 41.23
CA CYS A 45 -19.16 -6.93 42.13
C CYS A 45 -18.42 -6.17 43.24
N SER A 46 -18.57 -4.85 43.28
CA SER A 46 -17.95 -3.98 44.28
C SER A 46 -18.66 -4.03 45.64
N GLN A 47 -19.96 -4.36 45.64
CA GLN A 47 -20.76 -4.54 46.85
C GLN A 47 -20.36 -5.82 47.61
N GLU A 48 -20.54 -5.83 48.93
CA GLU A 48 -20.55 -7.07 49.71
C GLU A 48 -21.94 -7.72 49.61
N PHE A 49 -22.01 -8.96 49.11
CA PHE A 49 -23.27 -9.65 48.88
C PHE A 49 -23.22 -11.11 49.35
N GLY A 50 -24.39 -11.65 49.69
CA GLY A 50 -24.57 -12.99 50.26
C GLY A 50 -24.81 -12.97 51.77
N LYS A 51 -25.91 -13.59 52.21
CA LYS A 51 -26.24 -13.74 53.64
C LYS A 51 -25.21 -14.67 54.31
N GLY A 52 -24.23 -14.10 55.02
CA GLY A 52 -23.23 -14.82 55.82
C GLY A 52 -21.94 -15.25 55.08
N ALA A 53 -21.52 -14.52 54.04
CA ALA A 53 -20.65 -15.04 52.97
C ALA A 53 -19.13 -14.94 53.21
N SER A 54 -18.54 -15.99 53.78
CA SER A 54 -17.09 -16.26 53.75
C SER A 54 -16.64 -17.09 52.53
N GLY A 55 -17.36 -17.06 51.40
CA GLY A 55 -17.08 -18.00 50.30
C GLY A 55 -17.66 -17.71 48.92
N LYS A 56 -18.19 -16.51 48.64
CA LYS A 56 -18.68 -16.15 47.30
C LYS A 56 -17.65 -15.26 46.58
N SER A 57 -17.33 -15.61 45.34
CA SER A 57 -16.36 -14.87 44.54
C SER A 57 -16.95 -13.52 44.10
N ARG A 58 -16.21 -12.43 44.30
CA ARG A 58 -16.56 -11.12 43.73
C ARG A 58 -16.33 -11.04 42.22
N CYS A 59 -15.61 -12.01 41.66
CA CYS A 59 -15.38 -12.16 40.23
C CYS A 59 -16.11 -13.40 39.71
N ASP A 60 -17.12 -13.20 38.87
CA ASP A 60 -17.89 -14.27 38.24
C ASP A 60 -18.52 -13.76 36.93
N LEU A 61 -19.26 -14.59 36.22
CA LEU A 61 -20.11 -14.17 35.12
C LEU A 61 -21.19 -13.19 35.62
N LYS A 62 -21.53 -12.23 34.78
CA LYS A 62 -22.54 -11.19 35.07
C LYS A 62 -23.85 -11.80 35.58
N GLU A 63 -24.35 -12.86 34.95
CA GLU A 63 -25.60 -13.50 35.32
C GLU A 63 -25.54 -14.15 36.71
N ASN A 64 -24.38 -14.69 37.08
CA ASN A 64 -24.17 -15.31 38.39
C ASN A 64 -24.18 -14.26 39.49
N LEU A 65 -23.42 -13.16 39.33
CA LEU A 65 -23.37 -12.09 40.32
C LEU A 65 -24.75 -11.48 40.59
N LEU A 66 -25.55 -11.27 39.54
CA LEU A 66 -26.92 -10.77 39.68
C LEU A 66 -27.83 -11.76 40.41
N LYS A 67 -27.74 -13.06 40.11
CA LYS A 67 -28.49 -14.11 40.82
C LYS A 67 -28.10 -14.22 42.29
N GLU A 68 -26.84 -13.96 42.61
CA GLU A 68 -26.33 -14.03 43.97
C GLU A 68 -26.62 -12.77 44.82
N GLY A 69 -27.24 -11.75 44.23
CA GLY A 69 -27.70 -10.55 44.92
C GLY A 69 -26.81 -9.34 44.77
N CYS A 70 -25.86 -9.33 43.83
CA CYS A 70 -25.14 -8.11 43.46
C CYS A 70 -26.09 -7.10 42.81
N SER A 71 -26.13 -5.87 43.33
CA SER A 71 -26.92 -4.80 42.70
C SER A 71 -26.31 -4.37 41.36
N ALA A 72 -27.16 -4.00 40.39
CA ALA A 72 -26.70 -3.58 39.07
C ALA A 72 -25.79 -2.33 39.12
N ALA A 73 -25.98 -1.45 40.10
CA ALA A 73 -25.13 -0.27 40.31
C ALA A 73 -23.73 -0.59 40.85
N SER A 74 -23.57 -1.76 41.47
CA SER A 74 -22.30 -2.23 42.02
C SER A 74 -21.59 -3.25 41.11
N LEU A 75 -22.14 -3.46 39.91
CA LEU A 75 -21.62 -4.41 38.93
C LEU A 75 -20.68 -3.68 37.94
N GLU A 76 -19.41 -4.05 37.97
CA GLU A 76 -18.40 -3.62 37.02
C GLU A 76 -18.30 -4.62 35.88
N PHE A 77 -18.81 -4.22 34.71
CA PHE A 77 -18.74 -5.03 33.49
C PHE A 77 -18.54 -4.13 32.26
N PRO A 78 -17.33 -3.55 32.10
CA PRO A 78 -17.03 -2.76 30.92
C PRO A 78 -17.15 -3.64 29.69
N SER A 79 -17.87 -3.13 28.70
CA SER A 79 -18.07 -3.78 27.41
C SER A 79 -17.30 -3.00 26.35
N SER A 80 -16.66 -3.70 25.43
CA SER A 80 -16.05 -3.02 24.30
C SER A 80 -17.14 -2.34 23.46
N THR A 81 -16.84 -1.16 22.91
CA THR A 81 -17.77 -0.36 22.10
C THR A 81 -17.09 0.14 20.83
N ILE A 82 -17.90 0.36 19.81
CA ILE A 82 -17.50 1.00 18.57
C ILE A 82 -18.53 2.08 18.24
N THR A 83 -18.04 3.26 17.87
CA THR A 83 -18.87 4.40 17.47
C THR A 83 -18.33 4.95 16.16
N ILE A 84 -19.24 5.22 15.23
CA ILE A 84 -18.88 5.81 13.94
C ILE A 84 -18.87 7.33 14.11
N GLN A 85 -17.72 7.95 13.85
CA GLN A 85 -17.56 9.41 13.96
C GLN A 85 -17.74 10.11 12.62
N GLN A 86 -17.42 9.44 11.51
CA GLN A 86 -17.58 9.98 10.16
C GLN A 86 -17.97 8.86 9.19
N ASP A 87 -19.10 9.03 8.50
CA ASP A 87 -19.70 8.04 7.57
C ASP A 87 -20.31 8.73 6.35
N VAL A 88 -19.48 9.46 5.61
CA VAL A 88 -19.88 10.10 4.35
C VAL A 88 -20.18 8.99 3.31
N PRO A 89 -21.30 9.09 2.58
CA PRO A 89 -21.64 8.13 1.53
C PRO A 89 -20.58 8.04 0.42
N LEU A 90 -20.45 6.86 -0.21
CA LEU A 90 -19.54 6.66 -1.34
C LEU A 90 -20.02 7.46 -2.56
N SER A 91 -19.10 8.13 -3.25
CA SER A 91 -19.42 8.93 -4.44
C SER A 91 -19.64 8.05 -5.68
N ASP A 92 -20.52 8.46 -6.59
CA ASP A 92 -20.73 7.75 -7.85
C ASP A 92 -19.73 8.16 -8.94
N LYS A 93 -19.45 9.47 -9.05
CA LYS A 93 -18.48 10.04 -10.00
C LYS A 93 -17.59 11.06 -9.31
N ALA A 94 -16.37 11.21 -9.83
CA ALA A 94 -15.46 12.29 -9.46
C ALA A 94 -15.77 13.58 -10.24
N SER A 95 -17.03 14.05 -10.18
CA SER A 95 -17.41 15.32 -10.81
C SER A 95 -17.22 16.48 -9.80
N GLY A 96 -16.12 17.23 -9.92
CA GLY A 96 -15.81 18.38 -9.06
C GLY A 96 -14.34 18.47 -8.65
N THR A 97 -14.05 19.15 -7.53
CA THR A 97 -12.72 19.08 -6.90
C THR A 97 -12.51 17.71 -6.26
N ALA A 98 -11.30 17.15 -6.36
CA ALA A 98 -10.97 15.82 -5.82
C ALA A 98 -11.31 15.65 -4.32
N LYS A 99 -11.42 16.76 -3.57
CA LYS A 99 -11.83 16.83 -2.16
C LYS A 99 -13.25 16.34 -1.88
N ASP A 100 -14.13 16.24 -2.88
CA ASP A 100 -15.53 15.83 -2.69
C ASP A 100 -15.76 14.34 -3.02
N VAL A 101 -14.70 13.59 -3.32
CA VAL A 101 -14.77 12.18 -3.74
C VAL A 101 -14.55 11.26 -2.55
N THR A 102 -15.60 10.52 -2.16
CA THR A 102 -15.54 9.54 -1.06
C THR A 102 -15.43 8.12 -1.61
N GLN A 103 -14.27 7.50 -1.45
CA GLN A 103 -14.01 6.13 -1.91
C GLN A 103 -14.08 5.07 -0.81
N ILE A 104 -14.00 5.47 0.46
CA ILE A 104 -14.00 4.58 1.62
C ILE A 104 -15.07 5.03 2.61
N LYS A 105 -15.81 4.09 3.19
CA LYS A 105 -16.72 4.33 4.31
C LYS A 105 -16.69 3.19 5.33
N PRO A 106 -16.84 3.46 6.64
CA PRO A 106 -16.80 4.79 7.26
C PRO A 106 -15.37 5.36 7.23
N GLN A 107 -15.23 6.68 7.39
CA GLN A 107 -13.92 7.35 7.34
C GLN A 107 -13.28 7.46 8.73
N LYS A 108 -14.10 7.49 9.79
CA LYS A 108 -13.59 7.61 11.17
C LYS A 108 -14.41 6.80 12.16
N LEU A 109 -13.71 5.99 12.94
CA LEU A 109 -14.26 5.14 13.98
C LEU A 109 -13.58 5.48 15.31
N HIS A 110 -14.35 5.46 16.40
CA HIS A 110 -13.82 5.48 17.76
C HIS A 110 -14.18 4.17 18.46
N MET A 111 -13.16 3.46 18.93
CA MET A 111 -13.31 2.14 19.53
C MET A 111 -12.73 2.15 20.95
N THR A 112 -13.48 1.62 21.90
CA THR A 112 -13.02 1.33 23.25
C THR A 112 -13.01 -0.19 23.40
N LEU A 113 -11.84 -0.78 23.60
CA LEU A 113 -11.68 -2.24 23.72
C LEU A 113 -11.33 -2.63 25.15
N ARG A 114 -12.00 -3.67 25.63
CA ARG A 114 -11.64 -4.40 26.85
C ARG A 114 -10.54 -5.42 26.53
N LEU A 115 -9.62 -5.62 27.48
CA LEU A 115 -8.56 -6.62 27.34
C LEU A 115 -9.11 -8.01 27.01
N GLY A 116 -8.53 -8.63 25.98
CA GLY A 116 -8.93 -9.94 25.46
C GLY A 116 -10.25 -9.95 24.67
N ASP A 117 -10.97 -8.84 24.60
CA ASP A 117 -12.19 -8.70 23.82
C ASP A 117 -11.86 -8.23 22.39
N ALA A 118 -12.80 -8.47 21.47
CA ALA A 118 -12.65 -8.10 20.06
C ALA A 118 -13.92 -7.41 19.54
N LYS A 119 -13.73 -6.45 18.63
CA LYS A 119 -14.84 -5.81 17.91
C LYS A 119 -14.68 -5.95 16.41
N ARG A 120 -15.83 -6.15 15.77
CA ARG A 120 -15.95 -6.24 14.32
C ARG A 120 -16.42 -4.90 13.79
N PHE A 121 -15.84 -4.48 12.68
CA PHE A 121 -16.28 -3.33 11.92
C PHE A 121 -16.19 -3.64 10.43
N THR A 122 -16.93 -2.86 9.66
CA THR A 122 -17.06 -3.09 8.22
C THR A 122 -16.57 -1.85 7.49
N VAL A 123 -15.70 -2.06 6.51
CA VAL A 123 -15.21 -1.03 5.61
C VAL A 123 -15.68 -1.37 4.20
N SER A 124 -16.27 -0.39 3.52
CA SER A 124 -16.69 -0.48 2.13
C SER A 124 -15.82 0.44 1.28
N VAL A 125 -15.27 -0.06 0.17
CA VAL A 125 -14.37 0.71 -0.71
C VAL A 125 -14.89 0.70 -2.14
N LYS A 126 -15.20 1.84 -2.75
CA LYS A 126 -15.66 1.93 -4.15
C LYS A 126 -14.61 2.60 -5.04
N GLN A 127 -14.33 1.99 -6.18
CA GLN A 127 -13.56 2.59 -7.26
C GLN A 127 -14.44 3.59 -8.03
N VAL A 128 -14.31 4.87 -7.69
CA VAL A 128 -15.16 5.95 -8.25
C VAL A 128 -14.83 6.19 -9.71
N GLU A 129 -15.85 6.39 -10.56
CA GLU A 129 -15.64 6.71 -11.97
C GLU A 129 -14.98 8.08 -12.14
N ASP A 130 -14.25 8.26 -13.25
CA ASP A 130 -13.66 9.56 -13.64
C ASP A 130 -12.61 10.12 -12.66
N TYR A 131 -11.96 9.26 -11.88
CA TYR A 131 -10.97 9.69 -10.88
C TYR A 131 -9.75 10.38 -11.53
N PRO A 132 -9.14 11.41 -10.91
CA PRO A 132 -7.99 12.10 -11.48
C PRO A 132 -6.79 11.17 -11.68
N VAL A 133 -6.07 11.36 -12.79
CA VAL A 133 -4.88 10.58 -13.13
C VAL A 133 -3.72 11.50 -13.41
N ASP A 134 -2.58 11.21 -12.79
CA ASP A 134 -1.28 11.79 -13.13
C ASP A 134 -0.46 10.72 -13.85
N LEU A 135 -0.05 11.02 -15.07
CA LEU A 135 0.79 10.14 -15.88
C LEU A 135 2.12 10.84 -16.13
N TYR A 136 3.18 10.35 -15.49
CA TYR A 136 4.54 10.80 -15.75
C TYR A 136 5.25 9.78 -16.63
N TYR A 137 5.60 10.18 -17.84
CA TYR A 137 6.28 9.33 -18.81
C TYR A 137 7.80 9.50 -18.68
N LEU A 138 8.48 8.43 -18.29
CA LEU A 138 9.90 8.40 -18.03
C LEU A 138 10.61 7.59 -19.11
N MET A 139 11.32 8.28 -20.00
CA MET A 139 11.88 7.72 -21.22
C MET A 139 13.40 7.56 -21.15
N ASP A 140 13.88 6.38 -21.51
CA ASP A 140 15.27 6.16 -21.88
C ASP A 140 15.60 6.91 -23.18
N LEU A 141 16.60 7.79 -23.13
CA LEU A 141 17.12 8.52 -24.29
C LEU A 141 18.55 8.08 -24.63
N SER A 142 18.94 6.85 -24.30
CA SER A 142 20.14 6.20 -24.84
C SER A 142 20.07 6.12 -26.38
N TYR A 143 21.19 5.75 -27.01
CA TYR A 143 21.32 5.82 -28.47
C TYR A 143 20.37 4.86 -29.20
N SER A 144 20.05 3.72 -28.59
CA SER A 144 19.18 2.71 -29.19
C SER A 144 17.72 3.15 -29.27
N MET A 145 17.29 4.08 -28.42
CA MET A 145 15.89 4.57 -28.32
C MET A 145 15.53 5.65 -29.36
N ASN A 146 16.32 5.82 -30.42
CA ASN A 146 16.14 6.92 -31.38
C ASN A 146 14.85 6.80 -32.22
N ASP A 147 14.51 5.61 -32.67
CA ASP A 147 13.27 5.33 -33.38
C ASP A 147 12.05 5.37 -32.44
N ASP A 148 12.19 4.92 -31.19
CA ASP A 148 11.16 5.07 -30.16
C ASP A 148 10.82 6.54 -29.87
N LEU A 149 11.83 7.42 -29.80
CA LEU A 149 11.61 8.86 -29.61
C LEU A 149 10.79 9.44 -30.77
N ALA A 150 11.14 9.09 -32.01
CA ALA A 150 10.39 9.50 -33.18
C ALA A 150 8.93 9.01 -33.13
N ARG A 151 8.69 7.79 -32.62
CA ARG A 151 7.34 7.26 -32.43
C ARG A 151 6.58 8.01 -31.34
N LEU A 152 7.18 8.25 -30.18
CA LEU A 152 6.51 8.91 -29.05
C LEU A 152 6.01 10.30 -29.43
N VAL A 153 6.77 11.04 -30.25
CA VAL A 153 6.33 12.31 -30.84
C VAL A 153 5.03 12.18 -31.62
N THR A 154 4.84 11.08 -32.35
CA THR A 154 3.61 10.82 -33.11
C THR A 154 2.48 10.34 -32.20
N LEU A 155 2.78 9.61 -31.13
CA LEU A 155 1.81 9.02 -30.22
C LEU A 155 1.32 9.95 -29.10
N GLY A 156 2.01 11.05 -28.80
CA GLY A 156 1.67 11.92 -27.67
C GLY A 156 0.21 12.40 -27.67
N ASN A 157 -0.31 12.80 -28.84
CA ASN A 157 -1.71 13.21 -28.99
C ASN A 157 -2.68 12.03 -28.83
N ASP A 158 -2.33 10.86 -29.37
CA ASP A 158 -3.17 9.66 -29.31
C ASP A 158 -3.24 9.10 -27.88
N LEU A 159 -2.11 9.14 -27.15
CA LEU A 159 -2.04 8.74 -25.74
C LEU A 159 -2.96 9.61 -24.89
N ALA A 160 -2.88 10.92 -25.06
CA ALA A 160 -3.73 11.83 -24.34
C ALA A 160 -5.20 11.70 -24.72
N ALA A 161 -5.51 11.47 -25.99
CA ALA A 161 -6.87 11.20 -26.43
C ALA A 161 -7.42 9.87 -25.86
N ALA A 162 -6.59 8.84 -25.75
CA ALA A 162 -6.95 7.57 -25.14
C ALA A 162 -7.22 7.72 -23.63
N MET A 163 -6.29 8.36 -22.91
CA MET A 163 -6.43 8.58 -21.47
C MET A 163 -7.54 9.59 -21.12
N GLY A 164 -7.77 10.59 -21.97
CA GLY A 164 -8.89 11.53 -21.85
C GLY A 164 -10.28 10.89 -21.98
N LYS A 165 -10.37 9.67 -22.57
CA LYS A 165 -11.60 8.86 -22.54
C LYS A 165 -11.80 8.11 -21.22
N LYS A 166 -10.75 7.96 -20.41
CA LYS A 166 -10.78 7.24 -19.13
C LYS A 166 -10.99 8.17 -17.94
N THR A 167 -10.46 9.39 -18.03
CA THR A 167 -10.61 10.42 -17.02
C THR A 167 -10.69 11.80 -17.68
N SER A 168 -11.56 12.66 -17.15
CA SER A 168 -11.67 14.06 -17.51
C SER A 168 -10.58 14.91 -16.86
N ASN A 169 -9.85 14.35 -15.88
CA ASN A 169 -8.88 15.07 -15.07
C ASN A 169 -7.48 14.45 -15.15
N LEU A 170 -6.93 14.45 -16.37
CA LEU A 170 -5.62 13.94 -16.71
C LEU A 170 -4.54 15.03 -16.61
N HIS A 171 -3.47 14.79 -15.86
CA HIS A 171 -2.23 15.54 -15.98
C HIS A 171 -1.14 14.65 -16.58
N MET A 172 -0.36 15.21 -17.51
CA MET A 172 0.76 14.52 -18.14
C MET A 172 2.08 15.25 -17.88
N GLY A 173 3.13 14.48 -17.64
CA GLY A 173 4.49 14.95 -17.45
C GLY A 173 5.49 14.08 -18.20
N PHE A 174 6.70 14.58 -18.38
CA PHE A 174 7.75 13.90 -19.14
C PHE A 174 9.11 14.07 -18.45
N GLY A 175 9.82 12.96 -18.30
CA GLY A 175 11.21 12.92 -17.85
C GLY A 175 12.02 12.02 -18.77
N ALA A 176 13.33 12.25 -18.77
CA ALA A 176 14.27 11.46 -19.55
C ALA A 176 15.44 10.99 -18.70
N PHE A 177 16.07 9.88 -19.09
CA PHE A 177 17.29 9.38 -18.46
C PHE A 177 18.23 8.74 -19.48
N VAL A 178 19.49 8.61 -19.10
CA VAL A 178 20.51 7.79 -19.78
C VAL A 178 21.26 7.03 -18.70
N ASP A 179 22.36 7.57 -18.18
CA ASP A 179 23.12 6.96 -17.09
C ASP A 179 24.05 7.98 -16.39
N LYS A 180 24.70 7.57 -15.30
CA LYS A 180 25.65 8.37 -14.53
C LYS A 180 26.72 9.00 -15.42
N THR A 181 26.94 10.30 -15.25
CA THR A 181 27.80 11.14 -16.11
C THR A 181 29.27 11.03 -15.73
N MET A 182 29.79 9.81 -15.65
CA MET A 182 31.17 9.53 -15.27
C MET A 182 31.70 8.25 -15.92
N SER A 183 33.02 8.09 -15.96
CA SER A 183 33.66 6.84 -16.40
C SER A 183 33.37 5.71 -15.39
N PRO A 184 33.11 4.46 -15.84
CA PRO A 184 33.25 3.96 -17.22
C PRO A 184 32.02 4.12 -18.11
N TYR A 185 30.87 4.56 -17.59
CA TYR A 185 29.59 4.69 -18.32
C TYR A 185 29.67 5.73 -19.45
N MET A 186 30.28 6.88 -19.16
CA MET A 186 30.39 8.00 -20.09
C MET A 186 31.69 7.98 -20.90
N TYR A 187 31.60 8.38 -22.17
CA TYR A 187 32.79 8.70 -22.99
C TYR A 187 33.43 10.00 -22.51
N THR A 188 34.58 9.91 -21.85
CA THR A 188 35.33 11.07 -21.32
C THR A 188 36.45 11.56 -22.25
N PHE A 189 36.72 10.83 -23.34
CA PHE A 189 37.76 11.17 -24.32
C PHE A 189 37.36 10.74 -25.74
N PRO A 190 37.66 11.54 -26.78
CA PRO A 190 38.25 12.89 -26.71
C PRO A 190 37.25 13.93 -26.16
N SER A 191 37.67 15.16 -25.88
CA SER A 191 36.81 16.17 -25.21
C SER A 191 35.51 16.45 -25.98
N GLN A 192 35.52 16.30 -27.30
CA GLN A 192 34.33 16.41 -28.16
C GLN A 192 33.28 15.34 -27.84
N ALA A 193 33.70 14.15 -27.39
CA ALA A 193 32.79 13.06 -27.02
C ALA A 193 32.00 13.36 -25.74
N VAL A 194 32.48 14.27 -24.89
CA VAL A 194 31.73 14.70 -23.69
C VAL A 194 30.55 15.60 -24.10
N SER A 195 30.77 16.52 -25.04
CA SER A 195 29.72 17.42 -25.55
C SER A 195 28.77 16.76 -26.57
N ASN A 196 29.31 15.84 -27.38
CA ASN A 196 28.55 15.04 -28.33
C ASN A 196 29.04 13.58 -28.23
N PRO A 197 28.38 12.72 -27.43
CA PRO A 197 28.74 11.31 -27.27
C PRO A 197 28.65 10.47 -28.54
N CYS A 198 28.02 11.00 -29.59
CA CYS A 198 27.99 10.44 -30.93
C CYS A 198 29.19 10.90 -31.79
N TYR A 199 30.20 11.52 -31.20
CA TYR A 199 31.47 11.78 -31.87
C TYR A 199 32.05 10.48 -32.45
N GLY A 200 32.42 10.51 -33.73
CA GLY A 200 32.96 9.35 -34.46
C GLY A 200 31.89 8.46 -35.11
N ILE A 201 30.61 8.73 -34.88
CA ILE A 201 29.50 8.20 -35.71
C ILE A 201 28.81 9.39 -36.38
N SER A 202 28.23 9.19 -37.57
CA SER A 202 27.65 10.27 -38.40
C SER A 202 26.32 10.81 -37.83
N ALA A 203 26.30 11.19 -36.56
CA ALA A 203 25.14 11.67 -35.82
C ALA A 203 25.53 12.79 -34.83
N GLN A 204 24.56 13.61 -34.44
CA GLN A 204 24.68 14.58 -33.36
C GLN A 204 23.74 14.14 -32.23
N CYS A 205 24.29 14.04 -31.03
CA CYS A 205 23.57 13.63 -29.84
C CYS A 205 23.79 14.65 -28.72
N GLN A 206 22.81 14.75 -27.82
CA GLN A 206 22.98 15.59 -26.64
C GLN A 206 24.02 15.00 -25.69
N ALA A 207 24.64 15.85 -24.87
CA ALA A 207 25.57 15.40 -23.83
C ALA A 207 24.87 14.43 -22.87
N GLN A 208 25.62 13.45 -22.34
CA GLN A 208 25.07 12.47 -21.40
C GLN A 208 24.60 13.15 -20.11
N PHE A 209 23.48 12.66 -19.59
CA PHE A 209 22.87 13.07 -18.33
C PHE A 209 22.27 11.84 -17.65
N SER A 210 22.14 11.88 -16.32
CA SER A 210 21.57 10.75 -15.57
C SER A 210 20.04 10.80 -15.60
N PHE A 211 19.44 11.85 -15.02
CA PHE A 211 18.00 12.09 -15.06
C PHE A 211 17.71 13.58 -15.25
N LYS A 212 16.70 13.87 -16.08
CA LYS A 212 16.16 15.22 -16.29
C LYS A 212 14.64 15.20 -16.20
N ASN A 213 14.07 16.02 -15.32
CA ASN A 213 12.65 16.35 -15.37
C ASN A 213 12.43 17.45 -16.42
N VAL A 214 11.78 17.11 -17.52
CA VAL A 214 11.62 18.00 -18.67
C VAL A 214 10.31 18.77 -18.56
N LEU A 215 9.22 18.06 -18.23
CA LEU A 215 7.89 18.63 -18.11
C LEU A 215 7.23 18.12 -16.83
N SER A 216 7.06 19.00 -15.86
CA SER A 216 6.20 18.77 -14.70
C SER A 216 4.76 18.47 -15.14
N LEU A 217 4.05 17.69 -14.33
CA LEU A 217 2.66 17.28 -14.56
C LEU A 217 1.75 18.49 -14.80
N THR A 218 1.07 18.50 -15.95
CA THR A 218 0.15 19.57 -16.36
C THR A 218 -1.07 19.00 -17.07
N ASP A 219 -2.20 19.68 -16.92
CA ASP A 219 -3.44 19.49 -17.69
C ASP A 219 -3.30 19.87 -19.17
N LYS A 220 -2.27 20.65 -19.53
CA LYS A 220 -2.00 21.08 -20.91
C LYS A 220 -1.27 19.98 -21.68
N VAL A 221 -2.02 18.98 -22.10
CA VAL A 221 -1.56 17.86 -22.95
C VAL A 221 -0.69 18.31 -24.13
N SER A 222 -1.02 19.41 -24.80
CA SER A 222 -0.26 19.87 -25.96
C SER A 222 1.21 20.17 -25.63
N ARG A 223 1.51 20.55 -24.38
CA ARG A 223 2.89 20.76 -23.91
C ARG A 223 3.69 19.47 -23.88
N PHE A 224 3.06 18.33 -23.58
CA PHE A 224 3.75 17.03 -23.61
C PHE A 224 4.34 16.77 -25.00
N THR A 225 3.50 16.82 -26.03
CA THR A 225 3.94 16.60 -27.41
C THR A 225 4.97 17.64 -27.87
N GLU A 226 4.84 18.89 -27.42
CA GLU A 226 5.80 19.96 -27.71
C GLU A 226 7.18 19.70 -27.08
N GLU A 227 7.21 19.32 -25.79
CA GLU A 227 8.47 19.07 -25.08
C GLU A 227 9.15 17.78 -25.55
N VAL A 228 8.40 16.71 -25.82
CA VAL A 228 8.96 15.47 -26.38
C VAL A 228 9.63 15.71 -27.74
N ARG A 229 9.03 16.56 -28.60
CA ARG A 229 9.62 16.94 -29.90
C ARG A 229 10.96 17.67 -29.79
N LYS A 230 11.23 18.33 -28.67
CA LYS A 230 12.50 19.05 -28.44
C LYS A 230 13.62 18.14 -27.96
N GLN A 231 13.30 16.90 -27.57
CA GLN A 231 14.30 15.98 -27.06
C GLN A 231 15.16 15.41 -28.19
N GLN A 232 16.35 14.98 -27.82
CA GLN A 232 17.30 14.33 -28.71
C GLN A 232 17.85 13.09 -28.00
N ILE A 233 18.32 12.09 -28.73
CA ILE A 233 19.04 10.99 -28.09
C ILE A 233 20.41 11.42 -27.57
N SER A 234 20.90 10.69 -26.58
CA SER A 234 22.25 10.72 -26.06
C SER A 234 22.95 9.40 -26.41
N ARG A 235 24.14 9.17 -25.85
CA ARG A 235 24.85 7.90 -25.93
C ARG A 235 25.81 7.71 -24.76
N ASN A 236 25.84 6.53 -24.20
CA ASN A 236 26.77 6.03 -23.19
C ASN A 236 27.50 4.77 -23.71
N ARG A 237 28.35 4.17 -22.88
CA ARG A 237 29.30 3.12 -23.29
C ARG A 237 28.76 1.71 -23.10
N ASP A 238 28.19 1.43 -21.95
CA ASP A 238 27.71 0.11 -21.56
C ASP A 238 26.20 -0.05 -21.78
N ALA A 239 25.71 -1.26 -21.59
CA ALA A 239 24.34 -1.63 -21.96
C ALA A 239 23.31 -1.43 -20.85
N PRO A 240 23.58 -1.64 -19.56
CA PRO A 240 22.63 -1.28 -18.51
C PRO A 240 22.55 0.25 -18.35
N GLU A 241 21.35 0.77 -18.15
CA GLU A 241 21.10 2.20 -18.06
C GLU A 241 20.80 2.64 -16.61
N GLY A 242 20.89 3.94 -16.34
CA GLY A 242 20.67 4.55 -15.03
C GLY A 242 19.21 4.80 -14.67
N GLY A 243 18.28 4.01 -15.22
CA GLY A 243 16.85 4.24 -15.11
C GLY A 243 16.30 4.28 -13.68
N PHE A 244 16.91 3.54 -12.76
CA PHE A 244 16.47 3.52 -11.36
C PHE A 244 16.80 4.80 -10.58
N ASP A 245 17.86 5.53 -10.92
CA ASP A 245 18.08 6.88 -10.37
C ASP A 245 16.91 7.80 -10.77
N ALA A 246 16.48 7.70 -12.03
CA ALA A 246 15.39 8.49 -12.57
C ALA A 246 14.04 8.14 -11.93
N VAL A 247 13.76 6.86 -11.72
CA VAL A 247 12.56 6.41 -10.98
C VAL A 247 12.58 6.97 -9.55
N MET A 248 13.71 6.86 -8.84
CA MET A 248 13.82 7.39 -7.48
C MET A 248 13.52 8.88 -7.44
N GLN A 249 14.19 9.68 -8.28
CA GLN A 249 13.99 11.12 -8.33
C GLN A 249 12.56 11.51 -8.75
N ALA A 250 11.96 10.81 -9.71
CA ALA A 250 10.57 11.04 -10.10
C ALA A 250 9.57 10.74 -8.96
N VAL A 251 9.89 9.79 -8.09
CA VAL A 251 9.05 9.40 -6.94
C VAL A 251 9.18 10.39 -5.79
N VAL A 252 10.39 10.82 -5.44
CA VAL A 252 10.65 11.62 -4.22
C VAL A 252 10.56 13.13 -4.44
N CYS A 253 10.80 13.62 -5.65
CA CYS A 253 10.74 15.06 -5.97
C CYS A 253 9.32 15.57 -6.23
N LYS A 254 8.40 15.37 -5.27
CA LYS A 254 6.96 15.67 -5.41
C LYS A 254 6.64 17.03 -6.00
N ASP A 255 7.27 18.08 -5.49
CA ASP A 255 6.97 19.46 -5.91
C ASP A 255 7.50 19.78 -7.32
N LYS A 256 8.64 19.20 -7.69
CA LYS A 256 9.25 19.40 -9.01
C LYS A 256 8.51 18.64 -10.10
N ILE A 257 8.07 17.42 -9.78
CA ILE A 257 7.30 16.57 -10.70
C ILE A 257 5.83 17.02 -10.77
N GLY A 258 5.24 17.39 -9.63
CA GLY A 258 3.89 17.94 -9.52
C GLY A 258 2.79 16.90 -9.24
N TRP A 259 3.10 15.83 -8.51
CA TRP A 259 2.12 14.80 -8.14
C TRP A 259 0.99 15.37 -7.27
N ARG A 260 -0.27 15.21 -7.68
CA ARG A 260 -1.43 15.71 -6.93
C ARG A 260 -1.79 14.75 -5.79
N PRO A 261 -2.07 15.21 -4.57
CA PRO A 261 -2.36 14.30 -3.45
C PRO A 261 -3.55 13.37 -3.70
N ASP A 262 -4.57 13.85 -4.42
CA ASP A 262 -5.85 13.16 -4.65
C ASP A 262 -5.99 12.63 -6.09
N ALA A 263 -4.94 12.01 -6.63
CA ALA A 263 -4.92 11.45 -7.98
C ALA A 263 -4.30 10.03 -7.99
N SER A 264 -4.65 9.22 -8.98
CA SER A 264 -3.90 8.00 -9.27
C SER A 264 -2.60 8.36 -9.96
N HIS A 265 -1.47 7.99 -9.36
CA HIS A 265 -0.14 8.27 -9.91
C HIS A 265 0.38 7.08 -10.71
N LEU A 266 0.63 7.30 -12.00
CA LEU A 266 1.21 6.35 -12.93
C LEU A 266 2.58 6.86 -13.37
N LEU A 267 3.63 6.11 -13.05
CA LEU A 267 4.97 6.33 -13.56
C LEU A 267 5.24 5.30 -14.65
N VAL A 268 5.29 5.73 -15.90
CA VAL A 268 5.54 4.84 -17.05
C VAL A 268 7.02 4.88 -17.35
N PHE A 269 7.71 3.75 -17.17
CA PHE A 269 9.13 3.61 -17.41
C PHE A 269 9.36 2.85 -18.71
N THR A 270 10.06 3.48 -19.67
CA THR A 270 10.32 2.88 -20.98
C THR A 270 11.81 2.74 -21.27
N THR A 271 12.24 1.54 -21.63
CA THR A 271 13.63 1.22 -22.03
C THR A 271 13.65 -0.06 -22.84
N ASP A 272 14.65 -0.21 -23.69
CA ASP A 272 14.99 -1.44 -24.40
C ASP A 272 16.13 -2.24 -23.74
N ALA A 273 16.62 -1.75 -22.59
CA ALA A 273 17.84 -2.21 -21.96
C ALA A 273 17.65 -2.68 -20.50
N LYS A 274 18.72 -3.27 -19.95
CA LYS A 274 18.80 -3.59 -18.52
C LYS A 274 18.97 -2.28 -17.74
N THR A 275 18.76 -2.31 -16.43
CA THR A 275 19.03 -1.17 -15.54
C THR A 275 20.14 -1.51 -14.56
N HIS A 276 20.97 -0.53 -14.24
CA HIS A 276 21.87 -0.58 -13.10
C HIS A 276 21.10 -0.65 -11.78
N ILE A 277 21.71 -1.30 -10.79
CA ILE A 277 21.18 -1.47 -9.43
C ILE A 277 22.21 -1.02 -8.39
N ALA A 278 21.77 -0.85 -7.14
CA ALA A 278 22.67 -0.55 -6.03
C ALA A 278 23.90 -1.47 -6.03
N LEU A 279 25.06 -0.88 -5.71
CA LEU A 279 26.43 -1.42 -5.74
C LEU A 279 27.10 -1.44 -7.12
N ASP A 280 26.36 -1.26 -8.22
CA ASP A 280 26.98 -1.19 -9.56
C ASP A 280 27.89 0.03 -9.71
N ALA A 281 27.54 1.17 -9.09
CA ALA A 281 28.31 2.41 -9.20
C ALA A 281 29.71 2.32 -8.57
N ARG A 282 30.00 1.25 -7.82
CA ARG A 282 31.32 0.99 -7.25
C ARG A 282 32.41 0.89 -8.31
N ILE A 283 32.08 0.40 -9.53
CA ILE A 283 33.06 0.34 -10.63
C ILE A 283 33.50 1.73 -11.11
N ALA A 284 32.67 2.75 -10.88
CA ALA A 284 32.96 4.15 -11.14
C ALA A 284 33.56 4.87 -9.92
N GLY A 285 33.77 4.18 -8.80
CA GLY A 285 34.27 4.75 -7.55
C GLY A 285 33.20 5.40 -6.67
N VAL A 286 31.92 5.26 -7.02
CA VAL A 286 30.79 5.73 -6.21
C VAL A 286 30.40 4.64 -5.21
N VAL A 287 30.55 4.94 -3.92
CA VAL A 287 30.31 3.98 -2.83
C VAL A 287 29.32 4.48 -1.78
N GLN A 288 28.85 5.72 -1.90
CA GLN A 288 27.86 6.29 -1.00
C GLN A 288 26.48 5.77 -1.41
N PRO A 289 25.73 5.09 -0.53
CA PRO A 289 24.39 4.61 -0.86
C PRO A 289 23.45 5.75 -1.23
N ASN A 290 22.46 5.46 -2.07
CA ASN A 290 21.35 6.36 -2.35
C ASN A 290 20.61 6.71 -1.05
N ASP A 291 20.32 7.98 -0.82
CA ASP A 291 19.66 8.47 0.40
C ASP A 291 18.13 8.50 0.30
N GLY A 292 17.57 8.28 -0.90
CA GLY A 292 16.13 8.31 -1.13
C GLY A 292 15.52 9.71 -1.02
N GLU A 293 16.31 10.76 -1.24
CA GLU A 293 15.91 12.16 -1.18
C GLU A 293 15.93 12.84 -2.57
N CYS A 294 15.28 14.01 -2.67
CA CYS A 294 15.21 14.78 -3.91
C CYS A 294 16.47 15.63 -4.14
N HIS A 295 17.10 15.47 -5.30
CA HIS A 295 18.32 16.17 -5.70
C HIS A 295 18.25 16.74 -7.13
N LEU A 296 17.08 17.27 -7.50
CA LEU A 296 16.92 18.05 -8.73
C LEU A 296 17.37 19.50 -8.51
N ASP A 297 18.26 19.98 -9.36
CA ASP A 297 18.74 21.37 -9.32
C ASP A 297 17.75 22.37 -9.93
N SER A 298 18.21 23.61 -10.17
CA SER A 298 17.43 24.66 -10.82
C SER A 298 17.10 24.37 -12.28
N ASP A 299 17.90 23.54 -12.95
CA ASP A 299 17.74 23.13 -14.35
C ASP A 299 16.97 21.80 -14.48
N ASN A 300 16.41 21.32 -13.36
CA ASN A 300 15.70 20.05 -13.23
C ASN A 300 16.56 18.83 -13.61
N LEU A 301 17.87 18.92 -13.40
CA LEU A 301 18.80 17.82 -13.57
C LEU A 301 19.13 17.18 -12.21
N TYR A 302 19.31 15.86 -12.21
CA TYR A 302 19.77 15.14 -11.04
C TYR A 302 21.26 15.41 -10.79
N ASN A 303 21.57 16.18 -9.76
CA ASN A 303 22.92 16.70 -9.51
C ASN A 303 23.80 15.81 -8.61
N LYS A 304 23.24 14.70 -8.09
CA LYS A 304 23.98 13.71 -7.27
C LYS A 304 24.35 12.44 -8.03
N SER A 305 24.21 12.43 -9.36
CA SER A 305 24.48 11.25 -10.20
C SER A 305 25.88 10.64 -10.01
N THR A 306 26.89 11.47 -9.77
CA THR A 306 28.30 11.07 -9.56
C THR A 306 28.71 10.96 -8.10
N VAL A 307 27.76 11.14 -7.17
CA VAL A 307 28.01 11.15 -5.71
C VAL A 307 27.30 9.98 -5.03
N LEU A 308 26.05 9.72 -5.39
CA LEU A 308 25.23 8.66 -4.80
C LEU A 308 25.14 7.47 -5.76
N ASP A 309 25.20 6.27 -5.20
CA ASP A 309 24.98 5.01 -5.90
C ASP A 309 23.53 4.92 -6.43
N TYR A 310 23.28 3.97 -7.32
CA TYR A 310 21.93 3.64 -7.76
C TYR A 310 21.10 3.15 -6.55
N PRO A 311 19.76 3.35 -6.56
CA PRO A 311 18.92 2.91 -5.45
C PRO A 311 18.75 1.39 -5.46
N SER A 312 18.55 0.82 -4.28
CA SER A 312 18.20 -0.59 -4.14
C SER A 312 16.71 -0.81 -4.42
N LEU A 313 16.33 -2.04 -4.79
CA LEU A 313 14.91 -2.39 -4.96
C LEU A 313 14.09 -2.17 -3.68
N GLY A 314 14.68 -2.43 -2.51
CA GLY A 314 14.03 -2.19 -1.22
C GLY A 314 13.73 -0.72 -0.97
N LEU A 315 14.70 0.17 -1.25
CA LEU A 315 14.52 1.62 -1.11
C LEU A 315 13.50 2.16 -2.14
N LEU A 316 13.53 1.65 -3.37
CA LEU A 316 12.54 1.96 -4.40
C LEU A 316 11.13 1.58 -3.93
N THR A 317 10.95 0.36 -3.41
CA THR A 317 9.67 -0.10 -2.86
C THR A 317 9.18 0.80 -1.73
N GLU A 318 10.05 1.11 -0.76
CA GLU A 318 9.70 1.98 0.37
C GLU A 318 9.19 3.35 -0.10
N LYS A 319 9.94 4.00 -1.01
CA LYS A 319 9.59 5.34 -1.49
C LYS A 319 8.37 5.32 -2.41
N MET A 320 8.19 4.30 -3.26
CA MET A 320 6.98 4.20 -4.10
C MET A 320 5.73 3.97 -3.28
N THR A 321 5.76 3.09 -2.27
CA THR A 321 4.64 2.88 -1.35
C THR A 321 4.33 4.14 -0.55
N THR A 322 5.34 4.78 0.04
CA THR A 322 5.18 6.02 0.84
C THR A 322 4.61 7.16 0.01
N ASN A 323 4.93 7.20 -1.29
CA ASN A 323 4.50 8.26 -2.20
C ASN A 323 3.32 7.86 -3.10
N ASN A 324 2.73 6.67 -2.91
CA ASN A 324 1.58 6.15 -3.66
C ASN A 324 1.75 6.14 -5.19
N ILE A 325 2.95 5.82 -5.67
CA ILE A 325 3.28 5.78 -7.11
C ILE A 325 3.15 4.36 -7.66
N ASN A 326 2.41 4.18 -8.75
CA ASN A 326 2.32 2.91 -9.47
C ASN A 326 3.28 2.92 -10.66
N LEU A 327 4.32 2.08 -10.60
CA LEU A 327 5.32 1.96 -11.66
C LEU A 327 4.90 0.93 -12.72
N VAL A 328 4.93 1.36 -13.98
CA VAL A 328 4.64 0.54 -15.16
C VAL A 328 5.93 0.39 -15.97
N PHE A 329 6.50 -0.80 -15.97
CA PHE A 329 7.62 -1.14 -16.85
C PHE A 329 7.08 -1.45 -18.24
N ALA A 330 7.28 -0.57 -19.21
CA ALA A 330 7.01 -0.82 -20.62
C ALA A 330 8.36 -1.04 -21.32
N VAL A 331 8.73 -2.30 -21.53
CA VAL A 331 10.09 -2.68 -21.96
C VAL A 331 10.06 -3.63 -23.14
N THR A 332 11.11 -3.60 -23.96
CA THR A 332 11.20 -4.47 -25.15
C THR A 332 11.34 -5.95 -24.76
N ASN A 333 11.04 -6.84 -25.71
CA ASN A 333 10.95 -8.29 -25.49
C ASN A 333 12.19 -8.90 -24.84
N GLU A 334 13.37 -8.39 -25.20
CA GLU A 334 14.68 -8.88 -24.82
C GLU A 334 14.90 -8.81 -23.30
N VAL A 335 14.31 -7.81 -22.64
CA VAL A 335 14.53 -7.52 -21.22
C VAL A 335 13.31 -7.82 -20.33
N ILE A 336 12.16 -8.18 -20.91
CA ILE A 336 10.97 -8.60 -20.15
C ILE A 336 11.27 -9.59 -19.01
N PRO A 337 12.08 -10.66 -19.20
CA PRO A 337 12.32 -11.63 -18.14
C PRO A 337 12.88 -10.99 -16.85
N ILE A 338 13.82 -10.04 -16.97
CA ILE A 338 14.43 -9.41 -15.80
C ILE A 338 13.48 -8.42 -15.12
N TYR A 339 12.72 -7.63 -15.88
CA TYR A 339 11.74 -6.71 -15.31
C TYR A 339 10.55 -7.44 -14.66
N ASN A 340 10.20 -8.64 -15.14
CA ASN A 340 9.24 -9.51 -14.43
C ASN A 340 9.76 -9.95 -13.06
N GLU A 341 11.06 -10.26 -12.92
CA GLU A 341 11.63 -10.58 -11.60
C GLU A 341 11.65 -9.35 -10.68
N TYR A 342 12.00 -8.17 -11.19
CA TYR A 342 11.90 -6.93 -10.42
C TYR A 342 10.46 -6.64 -9.98
N SER A 343 9.48 -6.85 -10.87
CA SER A 343 8.07 -6.63 -10.55
C SER A 343 7.51 -7.57 -9.48
N LYS A 344 8.15 -8.71 -9.21
CA LYS A 344 7.76 -9.57 -8.07
C LYS A 344 8.26 -9.01 -6.74
N LEU A 345 9.33 -8.22 -6.76
CA LEU A 345 9.98 -7.64 -5.59
C LEU A 345 9.46 -6.23 -5.26
N ILE A 346 8.82 -5.57 -6.21
CA ILE A 346 8.20 -4.25 -6.05
C ILE A 346 6.68 -4.39 -6.14
N PRO A 347 5.96 -4.39 -5.00
CA PRO A 347 4.50 -4.52 -5.00
C PRO A 347 3.83 -3.40 -5.79
N GLY A 348 2.78 -3.76 -6.54
CA GLY A 348 1.96 -2.80 -7.30
C GLY A 348 2.49 -2.48 -8.69
N THR A 349 3.69 -2.93 -9.06
CA THR A 349 4.21 -2.68 -10.41
C THR A 349 3.59 -3.61 -11.45
N THR A 350 3.62 -3.15 -12.71
CA THR A 350 3.16 -3.94 -13.86
C THR A 350 4.20 -3.93 -14.95
N VAL A 351 4.39 -5.05 -15.63
CA VAL A 351 5.26 -5.17 -16.80
C VAL A 351 4.42 -5.32 -18.05
N GLY A 352 4.75 -4.57 -19.09
CA GLY A 352 4.16 -4.59 -20.40
C GLY A 352 5.23 -4.72 -21.48
N THR A 353 4.95 -5.52 -22.51
CA THR A 353 5.81 -5.67 -23.68
C THR A 353 5.70 -4.43 -24.57
N LEU A 354 6.75 -3.63 -24.65
CA LEU A 354 6.89 -2.57 -25.63
C LEU A 354 7.30 -3.18 -26.97
N SER A 355 6.61 -2.83 -28.06
CA SER A 355 7.10 -3.15 -29.40
C SER A 355 8.43 -2.41 -29.64
N GLY A 356 9.29 -2.93 -30.52
CA GLY A 356 10.59 -2.30 -30.78
C GLY A 356 10.53 -0.89 -31.37
N ASP A 357 9.34 -0.42 -31.77
CA ASP A 357 9.09 0.96 -32.20
C ASP A 357 8.24 1.75 -31.19
N SER A 358 7.94 1.20 -30.01
CA SER A 358 7.00 1.74 -29.02
C SER A 358 5.54 1.96 -29.50
N GLY A 359 5.15 1.42 -30.65
CA GLY A 359 3.83 1.59 -31.26
C GLY A 359 2.63 1.12 -30.43
N ASN A 360 2.84 0.22 -29.45
CA ASN A 360 1.77 -0.32 -28.60
C ASN A 360 1.71 0.29 -27.17
N VAL A 361 2.49 1.35 -26.90
CA VAL A 361 2.62 1.92 -25.53
C VAL A 361 1.28 2.41 -24.98
N ILE A 362 0.38 2.90 -25.83
CA ILE A 362 -0.95 3.37 -25.42
C ILE A 362 -1.77 2.21 -24.84
N GLN A 363 -1.82 1.07 -25.54
CA GLN A 363 -2.54 -0.10 -25.06
C GLN A 363 -1.94 -0.64 -23.76
N LEU A 364 -0.61 -0.59 -23.61
CA LEU A 364 0.05 -1.00 -22.37
C LEU A 364 -0.37 -0.14 -21.18
N ILE A 365 -0.37 1.19 -21.36
CA ILE A 365 -0.78 2.13 -20.32
C ILE A 365 -2.25 1.93 -19.96
N GLU A 366 -3.13 1.78 -20.94
CA GLU A 366 -4.56 1.52 -20.69
C GLU A 366 -4.78 0.20 -19.93
N GLN A 367 -4.04 -0.86 -20.28
CA GLN A 367 -4.12 -2.16 -19.61
C GLN A 367 -3.55 -2.10 -18.19
N ALA A 368 -2.41 -1.43 -18.00
CA ALA A 368 -1.82 -1.23 -16.69
C ALA A 368 -2.76 -0.42 -15.80
N TYR A 369 -3.32 0.68 -16.30
CA TYR A 369 -4.32 1.47 -15.60
C TYR A 369 -5.56 0.65 -15.23
N ALA A 370 -6.11 -0.12 -16.18
CA ALA A 370 -7.23 -1.01 -15.90
C ALA A 370 -6.90 -2.06 -14.84
N LYS A 371 -5.69 -2.64 -14.87
CA LYS A 371 -5.23 -3.63 -13.90
C LYS A 371 -5.08 -3.02 -12.50
N ILE A 372 -4.50 -1.83 -12.40
CA ILE A 372 -4.37 -1.09 -11.13
C ILE A 372 -5.76 -0.80 -10.56
N ARG A 373 -6.67 -0.29 -11.38
CA ARG A 373 -8.06 0.02 -11.01
C ARG A 373 -8.91 -1.23 -10.71
N SER A 374 -8.49 -2.40 -11.18
CA SER A 374 -9.18 -3.67 -10.92
C SER A 374 -8.88 -4.27 -9.55
N LYS A 375 -7.92 -3.72 -8.81
CA LYS A 375 -7.50 -4.21 -7.50
C LYS A 375 -7.80 -3.16 -6.42
N VAL A 376 -8.30 -3.63 -5.29
CA VAL A 376 -8.38 -2.86 -4.04
C VAL A 376 -7.67 -3.69 -2.98
N GLU A 377 -6.75 -3.08 -2.26
CA GLU A 377 -6.03 -3.72 -1.16
C GLU A 377 -5.98 -2.77 0.02
N LEU A 378 -6.28 -3.29 1.22
CA LEU A 378 -6.17 -2.52 2.45
C LEU A 378 -4.74 -2.61 3.00
N GLU A 379 -4.14 -1.44 3.18
CA GLU A 379 -2.88 -1.29 3.90
C GLU A 379 -3.13 -0.84 5.33
N LEU A 380 -2.29 -1.30 6.25
CA LEU A 380 -2.34 -0.95 7.66
C LEU A 380 -1.16 -0.06 7.98
N LEU A 381 -1.45 1.13 8.49
CA LEU A 381 -0.45 2.11 8.88
C LEU A 381 -0.52 2.32 10.38
N ASN A 382 0.65 2.37 11.04
CA ASN A 382 0.80 2.70 12.46
C ASN A 382 -0.05 1.84 13.42
N VAL A 383 -0.15 0.54 13.16
CA VAL A 383 -0.86 -0.39 14.06
C VAL A 383 0.02 -0.70 15.27
N PRO A 384 -0.44 -0.44 16.51
CA PRO A 384 0.27 -0.84 17.73
C PRO A 384 0.50 -2.35 17.82
N GLU A 385 1.62 -2.78 18.40
CA GLU A 385 2.00 -4.20 18.52
C GLU A 385 1.00 -5.03 19.36
N GLU A 386 0.29 -4.37 20.28
CA GLU A 386 -0.70 -4.99 21.16
C GLU A 386 -2.03 -5.33 20.44
N LEU A 387 -2.20 -4.85 19.20
CA LEU A 387 -3.41 -5.05 18.42
C LEU A 387 -3.20 -6.11 17.33
N ASN A 388 -4.17 -7.01 17.23
CA ASN A 388 -4.26 -7.97 16.15
C ASN A 388 -5.48 -7.68 15.28
N LEU A 389 -5.26 -7.58 13.97
CA LEU A 389 -6.30 -7.39 12.96
C LEU A 389 -6.43 -8.63 12.09
N SER A 390 -7.67 -9.10 11.94
CA SER A 390 -8.03 -10.10 10.94
C SER A 390 -9.06 -9.54 9.98
N PHE A 391 -8.94 -9.95 8.71
CA PHE A 391 -9.75 -9.43 7.62
C PHE A 391 -10.48 -10.56 6.93
N ASN A 392 -11.75 -10.31 6.60
CA ASN A 392 -12.49 -11.10 5.63
C ASN A 392 -12.91 -10.16 4.50
N ALA A 393 -12.56 -10.49 3.27
CA ALA A 393 -12.95 -9.74 2.09
C ALA A 393 -14.16 -10.40 1.45
N THR A 394 -15.24 -9.64 1.24
CA THR A 394 -16.30 -10.04 0.31
C THR A 394 -16.01 -9.36 -1.01
N CYS A 395 -15.83 -10.06 -2.13
CA CYS A 395 -15.54 -9.46 -3.46
C CYS A 395 -16.73 -9.68 -4.44
N LEU A 396 -16.55 -9.47 -5.75
CA LEU A 396 -17.62 -9.44 -6.77
C LEU A 396 -18.66 -10.56 -6.74
N ASN A 397 -18.30 -11.74 -6.22
CA ASN A 397 -19.15 -12.92 -6.20
C ASN A 397 -20.09 -12.98 -4.99
N GLY A 398 -20.05 -12.01 -4.07
CA GLY A 398 -20.80 -12.09 -2.80
C GLY A 398 -20.18 -13.04 -1.78
N GLU A 399 -19.14 -13.79 -2.15
CA GLU A 399 -18.47 -14.76 -1.29
C GLU A 399 -17.55 -14.06 -0.29
N VAL A 400 -17.65 -14.49 0.98
CA VAL A 400 -16.76 -14.04 2.05
C VAL A 400 -15.50 -14.89 2.03
N ILE A 401 -14.37 -14.26 1.71
CA ILE A 401 -13.05 -14.88 1.65
C ILE A 401 -12.30 -14.58 2.95
N PRO A 402 -12.09 -15.57 3.83
CA PRO A 402 -11.45 -15.35 5.12
C PRO A 402 -9.95 -15.11 4.97
N GLY A 403 -9.38 -14.25 5.82
CA GLY A 403 -7.95 -13.97 5.87
C GLY A 403 -7.41 -13.08 4.75
N ILE A 404 -8.26 -12.60 3.84
CA ILE A 404 -7.86 -11.77 2.71
C ILE A 404 -8.29 -10.31 2.93
N LYS A 405 -7.40 -9.39 2.56
CA LYS A 405 -7.58 -7.93 2.64
C LYS A 405 -7.52 -7.23 1.27
N SER A 406 -7.70 -8.00 0.20
CA SER A 406 -7.69 -7.50 -1.18
C SER A 406 -8.78 -8.12 -2.03
N CYS A 407 -9.34 -7.35 -2.96
CA CYS A 407 -10.20 -7.83 -4.04
C CYS A 407 -9.55 -7.51 -5.39
N SER A 408 -9.69 -8.41 -6.36
CA SER A 408 -9.20 -8.25 -7.74
C SER A 408 -10.33 -8.46 -8.75
N GLY A 409 -10.11 -8.04 -10.00
CA GLY A 409 -11.07 -8.18 -11.09
C GLY A 409 -12.22 -7.16 -11.08
N LEU A 410 -12.10 -6.09 -10.30
CA LEU A 410 -13.08 -5.01 -10.21
C LEU A 410 -13.14 -4.22 -11.52
N LYS A 411 -14.32 -3.73 -11.89
CA LYS A 411 -14.55 -2.76 -12.97
C LYS A 411 -14.83 -1.38 -12.39
N ILE A 412 -14.63 -0.36 -13.21
CA ILE A 412 -14.96 1.03 -12.86
C ILE A 412 -16.46 1.13 -12.58
N GLY A 413 -16.84 1.78 -11.48
CA GLY A 413 -18.24 1.92 -11.07
C GLY A 413 -18.80 0.73 -10.27
N ASP A 414 -18.06 -0.39 -10.18
CA ASP A 414 -18.46 -1.53 -9.35
C ASP A 414 -18.61 -1.05 -7.90
N THR A 415 -19.86 -1.00 -7.47
CA THR A 415 -20.20 -0.65 -6.10
C THR A 415 -20.28 -1.93 -5.31
N VAL A 416 -19.49 -1.96 -4.27
CA VAL A 416 -19.46 -2.94 -3.20
C VAL A 416 -20.77 -3.10 -2.43
N SER A 417 -21.80 -2.33 -2.78
CA SER A 417 -23.03 -2.14 -2.02
C SER A 417 -23.99 -3.33 -2.05
N ASN A 418 -23.87 -4.25 -3.01
CA ASN A 418 -24.67 -5.49 -3.05
C ASN A 418 -23.87 -6.75 -2.69
N GLY A 419 -22.75 -6.59 -1.97
CA GLY A 419 -21.92 -7.68 -1.48
C GLY A 419 -20.58 -7.82 -2.19
N SER A 420 -19.95 -6.73 -2.65
CA SER A 420 -18.80 -6.85 -3.57
C SER A 420 -17.63 -5.92 -3.30
N GLY A 421 -16.91 -6.09 -2.21
CA GLY A 421 -15.71 -5.35 -1.76
C GLY A 421 -15.76 -4.97 -0.26
N ILE A 422 -16.55 -5.72 0.52
CA ILE A 422 -16.81 -5.44 1.94
C ILE A 422 -15.70 -6.08 2.75
N PHE A 423 -14.89 -5.28 3.43
CA PHE A 423 -13.88 -5.78 4.34
C PHE A 423 -14.45 -5.80 5.74
N ASN A 424 -14.78 -6.99 6.22
CA ASN A 424 -15.13 -7.21 7.60
C ASN A 424 -13.84 -7.41 8.38
N SER A 425 -13.48 -6.41 9.15
CA SER A 425 -12.27 -6.42 9.98
C SER A 425 -12.66 -6.74 11.41
N ILE A 426 -11.86 -7.58 12.06
CA ILE A 426 -11.96 -7.85 13.50
C ILE A 426 -10.69 -7.33 14.14
N LEU A 427 -10.84 -6.42 15.08
CA LEU A 427 -9.75 -5.88 15.90
C LEU A 427 -9.88 -6.42 17.32
N GLY A 428 -8.81 -6.99 17.85
CA GLY A 428 -8.73 -7.47 19.24
C GLY A 428 -7.30 -7.41 19.77
N PHE A 429 -7.13 -7.59 21.07
CA PHE A 429 -5.80 -7.59 21.70
C PHE A 429 -5.04 -8.90 21.44
N SER A 430 -3.72 -8.81 21.23
CA SER A 430 -2.82 -9.96 21.10
C SER A 430 -2.34 -10.45 22.49
N GLY A 431 -3.03 -11.45 23.04
CA GLY A 431 -2.52 -12.25 24.17
C GLY A 431 -2.66 -11.63 25.57
N PRO A 432 -2.24 -12.38 26.63
CA PRO A 432 -2.49 -12.03 28.03
C PRO A 432 -1.42 -11.08 28.56
N TYR A 433 -1.33 -9.86 28.03
CA TYR A 433 -0.43 -8.85 28.59
C TYR A 433 -1.17 -7.93 29.56
N LEU A 434 -0.73 -7.99 30.81
CA LEU A 434 -1.14 -7.13 31.90
C LEU A 434 -0.61 -5.71 31.63
N LEU A 435 -1.42 -4.85 31.01
CA LEU A 435 -1.10 -3.42 30.92
C LEU A 435 -1.30 -2.79 32.31
N LEU A 436 -0.20 -2.67 33.05
CA LEU A 436 -0.05 -1.67 34.10
C LEU A 436 0.09 -0.30 33.42
N ALA A 437 -1.04 0.36 33.15
CA ALA A 437 -1.03 1.77 32.82
C ALA A 437 -0.66 2.57 34.07
N LYS A 438 0.32 3.47 33.95
CA LYS A 438 0.67 4.48 34.94
C LYS A 438 0.18 5.84 34.46
#